data_AF-A0A940QHX2-F1
#
_entry.id   AF-A0A940QHX2-F1
#
_cell.length_a   1.000
_cell.length_b   1.000
_cell.length_c   1.000
_cell.angle_alpha   90.00
_cell.angle_beta   90.00
_cell.angle_gamma   90.00
#
_symmetry.space_group_name_H-M   'P 1'
#
loop_
_entity.id
_entity.type
_entity.pdbx_description
1 polymer ?
#
loop_
_entity_poly.entity_id
_entity_poly.type
_entity_poly.pdbx_seq_one_letter_code
_entity_poly.pdbx_strand_id
1 'polypeptide(L)'
;MKKTITALSVLSGIVAVLSVVLNIQVIFGGRSGFFRFALFSMVRSGGVMGYLGNLMSMLIVAFGFGLMCISGLRAVSGGGMKTVRSALISGAAMTVMAVISLICSISGGMFNFGDLIVVLMPAVYTFCVFSASDKL
;
A
#
# COMPACT_ATOMS: atom_id res chain seq x y z
N MET A 1 -2.97 15.61 15.31
CA MET A 1 -2.76 14.34 14.59
C MET A 1 -3.99 13.83 13.84
N LYS A 2 -5.23 14.05 14.31
CA LYS A 2 -6.44 13.65 13.57
C LYS A 2 -6.46 14.13 12.10
N LYS A 3 -6.21 15.42 11.85
CA LYS A 3 -6.12 15.98 10.47
C LYS A 3 -5.07 15.27 9.59
N THR A 4 -3.92 14.93 10.17
CA THR A 4 -2.83 14.22 9.47
C THR A 4 -3.21 12.79 9.13
N ILE A 5 -3.85 12.06 10.05
CA ILE A 5 -4.35 10.70 9.81
C ILE A 5 -5.45 10.73 8.74
N THR A 6 -6.38 11.69 8.80
CA THR A 6 -7.39 11.87 7.74
C THR A 6 -6.76 12.11 6.39
N ALA A 7 -5.79 13.03 6.30
CA ALA A 7 -5.09 13.30 5.05
C ALA A 7 -4.38 12.05 4.52
N LEU A 8 -3.66 11.32 5.37
CA LEU A 8 -2.97 10.07 4.98
C LEU A 8 -3.93 8.96 4.57
N SER A 9 -5.08 8.81 5.23
CA SER A 9 -6.13 7.86 4.86
C SER A 9 -6.78 8.19 3.53
N VAL A 10 -7.08 9.47 3.28
CA VAL A 10 -7.61 9.89 1.98
C VAL A 10 -6.58 9.66 0.90
N LEU A 11 -5.32 10.03 1.16
CA LEU A 11 -4.21 9.78 0.24
C LEU A 11 -4.06 8.28 -0.03
N SER A 12 -4.25 7.41 0.98
CA SER A 12 -4.14 5.95 0.79
C SER A 12 -5.28 5.43 -0.09
N GLY A 13 -6.49 6.00 0.05
CA GLY A 13 -7.59 5.74 -0.88
C GLY A 13 -7.25 6.16 -2.33
N ILE A 14 -6.64 7.34 -2.51
CA ILE A 14 -6.20 7.80 -3.83
C ILE A 14 -5.14 6.85 -4.41
N VAL A 15 -4.15 6.44 -3.61
CA VAL A 15 -3.13 5.48 -4.03
C VAL A 15 -3.73 4.12 -4.37
N ALA A 16 -4.75 3.66 -3.64
CA ALA A 16 -5.47 2.43 -4.00
C ALA A 16 -6.11 2.54 -5.39
N VAL A 17 -6.82 3.63 -5.67
CA VAL A 17 -7.45 3.84 -7.00
C VAL A 17 -6.40 4.00 -8.09
N LEU A 18 -5.36 4.81 -7.87
CA LEU A 18 -4.27 5.00 -8.83
C LEU A 18 -3.50 3.70 -9.08
N SER A 19 -3.33 2.86 -8.05
CA SER A 19 -2.71 1.55 -8.23
C SER A 19 -3.53 0.65 -9.17
N VAL A 20 -4.86 0.81 -9.18
CA VAL A 20 -5.74 0.08 -10.11
C VAL A 20 -5.71 0.68 -11.52
N VAL A 21 -5.78 2.00 -11.64
CA VAL A 21 -5.84 2.65 -12.95
C VAL A 21 -4.49 2.58 -13.68
N LEU A 22 -3.39 2.82 -12.97
CA LEU A 22 -2.05 2.90 -13.57
C LEU A 22 -1.38 1.54 -13.76
N ASN A 23 -1.75 0.51 -12.99
CA ASN A 23 -1.22 -0.85 -13.21
C ASN A 23 -2.08 -1.72 -14.14
N ILE A 24 -3.21 -1.22 -14.65
CA ILE A 24 -3.98 -1.97 -15.64
C ILE A 24 -3.14 -2.28 -16.89
N GLN A 25 -2.20 -1.40 -17.24
CA GLN A 25 -1.27 -1.62 -18.35
C GLN A 25 -0.24 -2.71 -18.05
N VAL A 26 0.14 -2.94 -16.78
CA VAL A 26 1.06 -4.01 -16.35
C VAL A 26 0.43 -5.38 -16.51
N ILE A 27 -0.90 -5.47 -16.33
CA ILE A 27 -1.66 -6.69 -16.57
C ILE A 27 -1.48 -7.16 -18.03
N PHE A 28 -1.45 -6.22 -18.99
CA PHE A 28 -1.31 -6.52 -20.42
C PHE A 28 0.15 -6.48 -20.93
N GLY A 29 1.15 -6.56 -20.04
CA GLY A 29 2.57 -6.58 -20.43
C GLY A 29 3.17 -5.20 -20.77
N GLY A 30 2.42 -4.12 -20.56
CA GLY A 30 2.92 -2.75 -20.66
C GLY A 30 3.89 -2.40 -19.53
N ARG A 31 4.80 -1.45 -19.79
CA ARG A 31 5.67 -0.89 -18.75
C ARG A 31 4.87 0.13 -17.93
N SER A 32 4.56 -0.15 -16.66
CA SER A 32 4.19 0.92 -15.73
C SER A 32 5.43 1.56 -15.13
N GLY A 33 5.44 2.90 -15.12
CA GLY A 33 6.54 3.72 -14.63
C GLY A 33 6.40 4.19 -13.18
N PHE A 34 5.29 3.89 -12.47
CA PHE A 34 4.93 4.62 -11.25
C PHE A 34 4.72 3.79 -9.97
N PHE A 35 3.95 2.70 -9.98
CA PHE A 35 3.65 1.92 -8.76
C PHE A 35 3.86 0.42 -9.01
N ARG A 36 5.08 -0.10 -8.87
CA ARG A 36 5.35 -1.53 -9.04
C ARG A 36 5.60 -2.18 -7.69
N PHE A 37 4.64 -2.97 -7.20
CA PHE A 37 4.98 -3.96 -6.18
C PHE A 37 5.83 -5.06 -6.85
N ALA A 38 7.15 -4.88 -6.82
CA ALA A 38 8.12 -5.78 -7.43
C ALA A 38 8.04 -7.22 -6.88
N LEU A 39 7.45 -7.42 -5.69
CA LEU A 39 7.21 -8.74 -5.08
C LEU A 39 6.60 -9.76 -6.06
N PHE A 40 5.71 -9.30 -6.95
CA PHE A 40 5.03 -10.18 -7.91
C PHE A 40 5.45 -9.95 -9.36
N SER A 41 6.17 -8.85 -9.65
CA SER A 41 6.87 -8.65 -10.92
C SER A 41 8.01 -9.66 -11.14
N MET A 42 8.39 -10.45 -10.12
CA MET A 42 9.35 -11.55 -10.25
C MET A 42 8.85 -12.68 -11.16
N VAL A 43 7.54 -12.79 -11.39
CA VAL A 43 7.00 -13.70 -12.41
C VAL A 43 7.14 -13.03 -13.79
N ARG A 44 8.40 -12.88 -14.23
CA ARG A 44 8.81 -12.22 -15.48
C ARG A 44 8.50 -13.03 -16.74
N SER A 45 7.84 -14.16 -16.60
CA SER A 45 7.38 -14.98 -17.73
C SER A 45 6.08 -14.39 -18.26
N GLY A 46 6.07 -13.93 -19.51
CA GLY A 46 4.90 -13.36 -20.21
C GLY A 46 3.75 -14.34 -20.47
N GLY A 47 3.66 -15.44 -19.72
CA GLY A 47 2.56 -16.39 -19.74
C GLY A 47 1.48 -16.08 -18.68
N VAL A 48 0.51 -16.99 -18.58
CA VAL A 48 -0.65 -16.90 -17.66
C VAL A 48 -0.24 -16.71 -16.19
N MET A 49 0.87 -17.32 -15.77
CA MET A 49 1.37 -17.21 -14.40
C MET A 49 1.85 -15.78 -14.07
N GLY A 50 2.48 -15.09 -15.02
CA GLY A 50 2.94 -13.71 -14.84
C GLY A 50 1.77 -12.71 -14.81
N TYR A 51 0.77 -12.94 -15.67
CA TYR A 51 -0.50 -12.21 -15.63
C TYR A 51 -1.19 -12.33 -14.26
N LEU A 52 -1.34 -13.57 -13.76
CA LEU A 52 -1.95 -13.82 -12.45
C LEU A 52 -1.16 -13.19 -11.31
N GLY A 53 0.17 -13.28 -11.33
CA GLY A 53 1.03 -12.64 -10.34
C GLY A 53 0.85 -11.12 -10.31
N ASN A 54 0.87 -10.48 -11.48
CA ASN A 54 0.66 -9.03 -11.60
C ASN A 54 -0.74 -8.61 -11.13
N LEU A 55 -1.79 -9.35 -11.50
CA LEU A 55 -3.16 -9.12 -11.05
C LEU A 55 -3.29 -9.23 -9.52
N MET A 56 -2.74 -10.31 -8.94
CA MET A 56 -2.79 -10.53 -7.49
C MET A 56 -2.06 -9.43 -6.72
N SER A 57 -0.92 -8.98 -7.22
CA SER A 57 -0.19 -7.87 -6.59
C SER A 57 -0.97 -6.58 -6.57
N MET A 58 -1.58 -6.23 -7.69
CA MET A 58 -2.41 -5.05 -7.82
C MET A 58 -3.62 -5.10 -6.89
N LEU A 59 -4.26 -6.27 -6.77
CA LEU A 59 -5.35 -6.48 -5.83
C LEU A 59 -4.90 -6.34 -4.37
N ILE A 60 -3.76 -6.93 -3.99
CA ILE A 60 -3.21 -6.81 -2.63
C ILE A 60 -2.92 -5.35 -2.27
N VAL A 61 -2.37 -4.59 -3.21
CA VAL A 61 -2.05 -3.17 -3.03
C VAL A 61 -3.30 -2.33 -2.90
N ALA A 62 -4.24 -2.47 -3.84
CA ALA A 62 -5.50 -1.77 -3.81
C ALA A 62 -6.30 -2.08 -2.54
N PHE A 63 -6.35 -3.36 -2.16
CA PHE A 63 -7.03 -3.81 -0.96
C PHE A 63 -6.35 -3.30 0.32
N GLY A 64 -5.03 -3.39 0.41
CA GLY A 64 -4.26 -2.96 1.57
C GLY A 64 -4.33 -1.45 1.82
N PHE A 65 -4.11 -0.64 0.80
CA PHE A 65 -4.25 0.82 0.89
C PHE A 65 -5.72 1.25 1.08
N GLY A 66 -6.67 0.50 0.50
CA GLY A 66 -8.11 0.69 0.72
C GLY A 66 -8.52 0.40 2.18
N LEU A 67 -8.00 -0.67 2.78
CA LEU A 67 -8.21 -0.98 4.19
C LEU A 67 -7.62 0.10 5.11
N MET A 68 -6.44 0.63 4.80
CA MET A 68 -5.86 1.77 5.53
C MET A 68 -6.72 3.04 5.42
N CYS A 69 -7.35 3.27 4.27
CA CYS A 69 -8.27 4.39 4.08
C CYS A 69 -9.48 4.25 5.01
N ILE A 70 -10.17 3.11 4.93
CA ILE A 70 -11.41 2.86 5.69
C ILE A 70 -11.13 2.82 7.20
N SER A 71 -10.11 2.06 7.62
CA SER A 71 -9.77 1.90 9.03
C SER A 71 -9.27 3.21 9.65
N GLY A 72 -8.48 4.00 8.93
CA GLY A 72 -7.99 5.28 9.41
C GLY A 72 -9.07 6.35 9.49
N LEU A 73 -9.98 6.42 8.51
CA LEU A 73 -11.15 7.30 8.60
C LEU A 73 -12.06 6.91 9.78
N ARG A 74 -12.28 5.61 10.01
CA ARG A 74 -13.05 5.13 11.16
C ARG A 74 -12.35 5.40 12.50
N ALA A 75 -11.02 5.29 12.55
CA ALA A 75 -10.24 5.61 13.75
C ALA A 75 -10.30 7.10 14.09
N VAL A 76 -10.31 7.99 13.09
CA VAL A 76 -10.42 9.44 13.32
C VAL A 76 -11.85 9.87 13.69
N SER A 77 -12.86 9.19 13.17
CA SER A 77 -14.30 9.51 13.37
C SER A 77 -14.84 9.17 14.77
N GLY A 78 -13.97 8.84 15.73
CA GLY A 78 -14.37 8.54 17.11
C GLY A 78 -14.60 7.05 17.40
N GLY A 79 -14.13 6.16 16.53
CA GLY A 79 -14.12 4.73 16.84
C GLY A 79 -13.26 4.44 18.07
N GLY A 80 -13.78 3.67 19.03
CA GLY A 80 -13.03 3.27 20.22
C GLY A 80 -11.77 2.45 19.93
N MET A 81 -11.05 2.02 20.98
CA MET A 81 -9.75 1.33 20.92
C MET A 81 -9.66 0.19 19.87
N LYS A 82 -10.75 -0.55 19.64
CA LYS A 82 -10.82 -1.61 18.62
C LYS A 82 -10.55 -1.09 17.19
N THR A 83 -11.04 0.10 16.87
CA THR A 83 -10.91 0.72 15.54
C THR A 83 -9.50 1.23 15.31
N VAL A 84 -8.89 1.84 16.32
CA VAL A 84 -7.49 2.28 16.30
C VAL A 84 -6.55 1.08 16.12
N ARG A 85 -6.83 -0.04 16.83
CA ARG A 85 -6.07 -1.28 16.67
C ARG A 85 -6.19 -1.87 15.26
N SER A 86 -7.38 -1.84 14.66
CA SER A 86 -7.58 -2.26 13.27
C SER A 86 -6.80 -1.38 12.28
N ALA A 87 -6.80 -0.06 12.49
CA ALA A 87 -6.00 0.88 11.70
C ALA A 87 -4.50 0.60 11.81
N LEU A 88 -3.99 0.36 13.02
CA LEU A 88 -2.60 -0.03 13.28
C LEU A 88 -2.22 -1.34 12.58
N ILE A 89 -3.05 -2.38 12.70
CA ILE A 89 -2.78 -3.68 12.06
C ILE A 89 -2.72 -3.53 10.54
N SER A 90 -3.67 -2.80 9.94
CA SER A 90 -3.69 -2.59 8.49
C SER A 90 -2.48 -1.80 7.99
N GLY A 91 -2.08 -0.76 8.74
CA GLY A 91 -0.88 0.02 8.43
C GLY A 91 0.39 -0.81 8.56
N ALA A 92 0.56 -1.52 9.68
CA ALA A 92 1.71 -2.37 9.93
C ALA A 92 1.84 -3.50 8.89
N ALA A 93 0.74 -4.19 8.57
CA ALA A 93 0.74 -5.22 7.54
C ALA A 93 1.19 -4.67 6.17
N MET A 94 0.70 -3.48 5.80
CA MET A 94 1.12 -2.83 4.55
C MET A 94 2.56 -2.35 4.57
N THR A 95 3.08 -1.87 5.71
CA THR A 95 4.51 -1.53 5.82
C THR A 95 5.40 -2.74 5.59
N VAL A 96 5.07 -3.88 6.19
CA VAL A 96 5.85 -5.11 6.03
C VAL A 96 5.81 -5.55 4.57
N MET A 97 4.62 -5.58 3.95
CA MET A 97 4.50 -5.95 2.53
C MET A 97 5.26 -5.00 1.61
N ALA A 98 5.21 -3.68 1.87
CA ALA A 98 5.94 -2.68 1.11
C ALA A 98 7.46 -2.85 1.26
N VAL A 99 7.96 -3.13 2.46
CA VAL A 99 9.38 -3.38 2.72
C VAL A 99 9.86 -4.64 2.00
N ILE A 100 9.11 -5.75 2.07
CA ILE A 100 9.47 -6.98 1.35
C ILE A 100 9.48 -6.70 -0.16
N SER A 101 8.50 -5.96 -0.67
CA SER A 101 8.46 -5.55 -2.08
C SER A 101 9.65 -4.67 -2.48
N LEU A 102 10.09 -3.76 -1.60
CA LEU A 102 11.26 -2.92 -1.81
C LEU A 102 12.54 -3.77 -1.94
N ILE A 103 12.72 -4.73 -1.03
CA ILE A 103 13.86 -5.67 -1.06
C ILE A 103 13.85 -6.46 -2.38
N CYS A 104 12.69 -6.96 -2.80
CA CYS A 104 12.52 -7.63 -4.09
C CYS A 104 12.82 -6.72 -5.29
N SER A 105 12.44 -5.44 -5.23
CA SER A 105 12.70 -4.46 -6.29
C SER A 105 14.19 -4.16 -6.45
N ILE A 106 14.89 -4.00 -5.33
CA ILE A 106 16.35 -3.79 -5.29
C ILE A 106 17.07 -5.03 -5.82
N SER A 107 16.69 -6.23 -5.34
CA SER A 107 17.29 -7.50 -5.78
C SER A 107 17.03 -7.78 -7.26
N GLY A 108 15.89 -7.36 -7.81
CA GLY A 108 15.55 -7.50 -9.23
C GLY A 108 16.13 -6.40 -10.14
N GLY A 109 16.83 -5.39 -9.58
CA GLY A 109 17.36 -4.26 -10.34
C GLY A 109 16.29 -3.36 -10.96
N MET A 110 15.07 -3.36 -10.41
CA MET A 110 13.91 -2.62 -10.94
C MET A 110 13.47 -1.47 -10.03
N PHE A 111 14.35 -1.05 -9.11
CA PHE A 111 14.09 -0.01 -8.13
C PHE A 111 13.62 1.30 -8.78
N ASN A 112 12.54 1.88 -8.26
CA ASN A 112 12.00 3.14 -8.75
C ASN A 112 11.55 4.04 -7.58
N PHE A 113 11.43 5.34 -7.83
CA PHE A 113 11.03 6.33 -6.81
C PHE A 113 9.63 6.03 -6.23
N GLY A 114 8.76 5.41 -7.02
CA GLY A 114 7.46 4.93 -6.56
C GLY A 114 7.53 3.91 -5.42
N ASP A 115 8.56 3.06 -5.40
CA ASP A 115 8.72 2.04 -4.35
C ASP A 115 9.01 2.69 -3.00
N LEU A 116 9.72 3.84 -3.02
CA LEU A 116 9.98 4.64 -1.84
C LEU A 116 8.67 5.22 -1.26
N ILE A 117 7.80 5.77 -2.11
CA ILE A 117 6.49 6.31 -1.72
C ILE A 117 5.60 5.21 -1.12
N VAL A 118 5.59 4.05 -1.75
CA VAL A 118 4.82 2.87 -1.33
C VAL A 118 5.23 2.36 0.04
N VAL A 119 6.48 2.56 0.46
CA VAL A 119 6.98 2.21 1.80
C VAL A 119 6.75 3.32 2.81
N LEU A 120 7.12 4.56 2.45
CA LEU A 120 7.03 5.71 3.35
C LEU A 120 5.59 6.00 3.75
N MET A 121 4.66 5.86 2.82
CA MET A 121 3.26 6.20 3.07
C MET A 121 2.61 5.33 4.17
N PRO A 122 2.64 3.99 4.10
CA PRO A 122 2.13 3.17 5.19
C PRO A 122 2.96 3.29 6.47
N ALA A 123 4.27 3.58 6.38
CA ALA A 123 5.12 3.76 7.56
C ALA A 123 4.73 5.02 8.35
N VAL A 124 4.61 6.15 7.66
CA VAL A 124 4.18 7.43 8.25
C VAL A 124 2.75 7.34 8.77
N TYR A 125 1.85 6.66 8.04
CA TYR A 125 0.50 6.38 8.51
C TYR A 125 0.50 5.60 9.83
N THR A 126 1.22 4.47 9.88
CA THR A 126 1.28 3.60 11.06
C THR A 126 1.86 4.34 12.26
N PHE A 127 2.91 5.13 12.04
CA PHE A 127 3.50 5.98 13.07
C PHE A 127 2.51 7.04 13.58
N CYS A 128 1.80 7.74 12.69
CA CYS A 128 0.82 8.74 13.08
C CYS A 128 -0.35 8.14 13.88
N VAL A 129 -0.83 6.96 13.49
CA VAL A 129 -1.89 6.25 14.23
C VAL A 129 -1.37 5.77 15.59
N PHE A 130 -0.15 5.25 15.66
CA PHE A 130 0.49 4.82 16.91
C PHE A 130 0.65 6.00 17.89
N SER A 131 1.26 7.10 17.45
CA SER A 131 1.44 8.30 18.28
C SER A 131 0.12 8.95 18.69
N ALA A 132 -0.94 8.81 17.89
CA ALA A 132 -2.28 9.27 18.27
C ALA A 132 -2.96 8.34 19.28
N SER A 133 -2.69 7.04 19.22
CA SER A 133 -3.21 6.05 20.18
C SER A 133 -2.62 6.23 21.58
N ASP A 134 -1.37 6.66 21.69
CA ASP A 134 -0.69 6.91 22.98
C ASP A 134 -1.24 8.15 23.72
N LYS A 135 -2.03 8.97 23.02
CA LYS A 135 -2.66 10.20 23.54
C LYS A 135 -4.17 10.04 23.79
N LEU A 136 -4.70 8.82 23.65
CA LEU A 136 -6.11 8.45 23.84
C LEU A 136 -6.26 7.59 25.10
#